data_AF-A0A1I5Q0G7-F1
#
_entry.id   AF-A0A1I5Q0G7-F1
#
_cell.length_a   1.000
_cell.length_b   1.000
_cell.length_c   1.000
_cell.angle_alpha   90.00
_cell.angle_beta   90.00
_cell.angle_gamma   90.00
#
_symmetry.space_group_name_H-M   'P 1'
#
loop_
_entity.id
_entity.type
_entity.pdbx_description
1 polymer ?
#
loop_
_entity_poly.entity_id
_entity_poly.type
_entity_poly.pdbx_seq_one_letter_code
_entity_poly.pdbx_strand_id
1 'polypeptide(L)'
;MSKTDYMYIRTILLDYYNVLARKDVRLTSIFMAGKGKYDQPKVLKDVNKAINAYKVNGDTYVIYCFDTDKYDSSPEDAKIIRTEEQFCKDKGYDFVWFCHDVEEVFLGHSVENSEKTDAAKKYFANSKNRKVKADNLKAKVYGKGKSNLISVLDKYFGGKEKADIGCCKEE
;
A
#
# COMPACT_ATOMS: atom_id res chain seq x y z
N MET A 1 -4.78 2.99 -8.04
CA MET A 1 -5.43 2.19 -6.99
C MET A 1 -6.85 2.65 -6.73
N SER A 2 -7.76 1.69 -6.64
CA SER A 2 -9.19 1.82 -6.34
C SER A 2 -9.46 1.91 -4.84
N LYS A 3 -10.73 2.15 -4.46
CA LYS A 3 -11.18 2.08 -3.07
C LYS A 3 -11.00 0.69 -2.47
N THR A 4 -11.18 -0.36 -3.27
CA THR A 4 -11.01 -1.75 -2.85
C THR A 4 -9.55 -2.02 -2.49
N ASP A 5 -8.62 -1.54 -3.31
CA ASP A 5 -7.19 -1.73 -3.11
C ASP A 5 -6.73 -1.08 -1.79
N TYR A 6 -7.25 0.11 -1.49
CA TYR A 6 -7.00 0.78 -0.21
C TYR A 6 -7.50 -0.02 0.99
N MET A 7 -8.55 -0.85 0.87
CA MET A 7 -8.99 -1.69 1.99
C MET A 7 -7.96 -2.74 2.39
N TYR A 8 -7.18 -3.26 1.43
CA TYR A 8 -6.07 -4.16 1.74
C TYR A 8 -4.96 -3.43 2.50
N ILE A 9 -4.54 -2.26 2.01
CA ILE A 9 -3.53 -1.42 2.68
C ILE A 9 -4.02 -1.02 4.08
N ARG A 10 -5.29 -0.61 4.19
CA ARG A 10 -5.92 -0.23 5.46
C ARG A 10 -5.87 -1.37 6.46
N THR A 11 -6.06 -2.62 6.02
CA THR A 11 -5.91 -3.79 6.90
C THR A 11 -4.51 -3.86 7.52
N ILE A 12 -3.43 -3.57 6.78
CA ILE A 12 -2.07 -3.53 7.36
C ILE A 12 -1.91 -2.40 8.36
N LEU A 13 -2.40 -1.20 8.03
CA LEU A 13 -2.35 -0.06 8.94
C LEU A 13 -3.09 -0.34 10.26
N LEU A 14 -4.23 -1.04 10.19
CA LEU A 14 -5.03 -1.41 11.35
C LEU A 14 -4.42 -2.59 12.12
N ASP A 15 -4.26 -3.72 11.45
CA ASP A 15 -3.97 -5.00 12.10
C ASP A 15 -2.48 -5.11 12.50
N TYR A 16 -1.57 -4.45 11.76
CA TYR A 16 -0.12 -4.51 12.02
C TYR A 16 0.40 -3.32 12.84
N TYR A 17 -0.18 -2.11 12.66
CA TYR A 17 0.33 -0.89 13.28
C TYR A 17 -0.65 -0.20 14.23
N ASN A 18 -1.87 -0.74 14.39
CA ASN A 18 -2.91 -0.23 15.28
C ASN A 18 -3.13 1.29 15.16
N VAL A 19 -3.13 1.82 13.92
CA VAL A 19 -3.18 3.28 13.70
C VAL A 19 -4.43 3.96 14.26
N LEU A 20 -5.52 3.22 14.52
CA LEU A 20 -6.73 3.80 15.13
C LEU A 20 -6.54 4.14 16.61
N ALA A 21 -5.68 3.41 17.33
CA ALA A 21 -5.36 3.72 18.71
C ALA A 21 -4.40 4.92 18.84
N ARG A 22 -3.75 5.31 17.73
CA ARG A 22 -2.72 6.35 17.68
C ARG A 22 -3.33 7.74 17.44
N LYS A 23 -3.48 8.52 18.51
CA LYS A 23 -3.95 9.92 18.44
C LYS A 23 -2.96 10.86 17.75
N ASP A 24 -1.70 10.46 17.65
CA ASP A 24 -0.61 11.19 17.01
C ASP A 24 -0.54 10.96 15.50
N VAL A 25 -1.39 10.10 14.94
CA VAL A 25 -1.38 9.75 13.51
C VAL A 25 -2.68 10.20 12.86
N ARG A 26 -2.56 10.86 11.69
CA ARG A 26 -3.68 11.20 10.82
C ARG A 26 -3.41 10.67 9.43
N LEU A 27 -4.42 10.02 8.83
CA LEU A 27 -4.31 9.42 7.51
C LEU A 27 -5.30 10.08 6.55
N THR A 28 -4.82 10.44 5.36
CA THR A 28 -5.66 10.90 4.25
C THR A 28 -5.38 10.04 3.03
N SER A 29 -6.42 9.36 2.53
CA SER A 29 -6.35 8.58 1.28
C SER A 29 -6.73 9.45 0.09
N ILE A 30 -5.86 9.49 -0.94
CA ILE A 30 -6.11 10.17 -2.21
C ILE A 30 -6.11 9.12 -3.33
N PHE A 31 -7.21 9.03 -4.07
CA PHE A 31 -7.35 8.06 -5.16
C PHE A 31 -6.95 8.70 -6.49
N MET A 32 -5.89 8.17 -7.09
CA MET A 32 -5.42 8.56 -8.43
C MET A 32 -6.38 7.99 -9.46
N ALA A 33 -6.97 8.83 -10.32
CA ALA A 33 -8.14 8.55 -11.17
C ALA A 33 -7.94 7.48 -12.29
N GLY A 34 -7.06 6.51 -12.08
CA GLY A 34 -6.65 5.45 -12.99
C GLY A 34 -5.13 5.30 -13.07
N LYS A 35 -4.68 4.25 -13.76
CA LYS A 35 -3.27 4.00 -14.08
C LYS A 35 -2.67 5.19 -14.84
N GLY A 36 -1.42 5.54 -14.55
CA GLY A 36 -0.70 6.63 -15.21
C GLY A 36 -1.21 8.04 -14.89
N LYS A 37 -2.08 8.22 -13.89
CA LYS A 37 -2.62 9.56 -13.52
C LYS A 37 -2.03 10.12 -12.23
N TYR A 38 -0.90 9.59 -11.79
CA TYR A 38 -0.29 9.90 -10.49
C TYR A 38 0.26 11.33 -10.39
N ASP A 39 0.62 11.91 -11.53
CA ASP A 39 1.17 13.26 -11.70
C ASP A 39 0.15 14.27 -12.24
N GLN A 40 -1.12 13.87 -12.40
CA GLN A 40 -2.13 14.78 -12.92
C GLN A 40 -2.34 15.99 -12.01
N PRO A 41 -2.60 17.19 -12.57
CA PRO A 41 -2.76 18.42 -11.78
C PRO A 41 -3.79 18.30 -10.65
N LYS A 42 -4.88 17.55 -10.88
CA LYS A 42 -5.89 17.28 -9.85
C LYS A 42 -5.32 16.48 -8.67
N VAL A 43 -4.60 15.40 -8.94
CA VAL A 43 -3.97 14.55 -7.91
C VAL A 43 -2.96 15.37 -7.12
N LEU A 44 -2.09 16.11 -7.82
CA LEU A 44 -1.09 16.97 -7.17
C LEU A 44 -1.73 18.07 -6.32
N LYS A 45 -2.85 18.65 -6.77
CA LYS A 45 -3.60 19.64 -5.99
C LYS A 45 -4.18 19.02 -4.72
N ASP A 46 -4.75 17.82 -4.81
CA ASP A 46 -5.31 17.12 -3.65
C ASP A 46 -4.22 16.73 -2.64
N VAL A 47 -3.05 16.28 -3.13
CA VAL A 47 -1.87 15.99 -2.29
C VAL A 47 -1.39 17.25 -1.57
N ASN A 48 -1.19 18.35 -2.31
CA ASN A 48 -0.75 19.61 -1.71
C ASN A 48 -1.77 20.17 -0.72
N LYS A 49 -3.07 20.01 -0.99
CA LYS A 49 -4.13 20.39 -0.06
C LYS A 49 -4.03 19.59 1.24
N ALA A 50 -3.80 18.28 1.17
CA ALA A 50 -3.61 17.44 2.35
C ALA A 50 -2.35 17.84 3.13
N ILE A 51 -1.22 18.06 2.45
CA ILE A 51 0.03 18.53 3.08
C ILE A 51 -0.19 19.84 3.84
N ASN A 52 -0.80 20.83 3.19
CA ASN A 52 -1.05 22.12 3.80
C ASN A 52 -2.00 22.04 5.00
N ALA A 53 -2.97 21.12 4.99
CA ALA A 53 -3.88 20.91 6.11
C ALA A 53 -3.19 20.35 7.36
N TYR A 54 -2.07 19.64 7.20
CA TYR A 54 -1.33 19.05 8.31
C TYR A 54 -0.02 19.78 8.65
N LYS A 55 0.41 20.74 7.83
CA LYS A 55 1.68 21.47 7.97
C LYS A 55 1.91 22.08 9.35
N VAL A 56 0.85 22.51 10.04
CA VAL A 56 0.94 23.12 11.38
C VAL A 56 0.87 22.12 12.53
N ASN A 57 0.57 20.85 12.23
CA ASN A 57 0.29 19.79 13.22
C ASN A 57 1.42 18.75 13.32
N GLY A 58 2.52 18.94 12.60
CA GLY A 58 3.69 18.05 12.62
C GLY A 58 4.19 17.68 11.22
N ASP A 59 5.06 16.68 11.18
CA ASP A 59 5.64 16.17 9.94
C ASP A 59 4.57 15.49 9.08
N THR A 60 4.61 15.76 7.78
CA THR A 60 3.73 15.11 6.81
C THR A 60 4.56 14.29 5.83
N TYR A 61 4.19 13.03 5.67
CA TYR A 61 4.81 12.11 4.74
C TYR A 61 3.79 11.66 3.69
N VAL A 62 4.23 11.51 2.45
CA VAL A 62 3.38 11.11 1.33
C VAL A 62 3.90 9.78 0.81
N ILE A 63 3.01 8.79 0.75
CA ILE A 63 3.29 7.46 0.24
C ILE A 63 2.41 7.26 -1.00
N TYR A 64 3.03 7.05 -2.15
CA TYR A 64 2.35 6.63 -3.36
C TYR A 64 2.38 5.10 -3.47
N CYS A 65 1.27 4.53 -3.90
CA CYS A 65 1.08 3.09 -4.00
C CYS A 65 0.70 2.73 -5.45
N PHE A 66 1.47 1.82 -6.06
CA PHE A 66 1.37 1.46 -7.46
C PHE A 66 1.27 -0.05 -7.64
N ASP A 67 0.38 -0.47 -8.54
CA ASP A 67 0.39 -1.81 -9.11
C ASP A 67 1.42 -1.85 -10.23
N THR A 68 2.31 -2.83 -10.20
CA THR A 68 3.42 -2.96 -11.16
C THR A 68 3.09 -4.01 -12.22
N ASP A 69 1.86 -4.00 -12.72
CA ASP A 69 1.35 -4.93 -13.75
C ASP A 69 2.47 -5.41 -14.68
N LYS A 70 2.67 -6.72 -14.79
CA LYS A 70 3.58 -7.32 -15.79
C LYS A 70 5.00 -6.71 -15.83
N TYR A 71 5.55 -6.28 -14.70
CA TYR A 71 6.93 -5.75 -14.58
C TYR A 71 8.02 -6.65 -15.17
N ASP A 72 7.71 -7.94 -15.34
CA ASP A 72 8.56 -9.01 -15.87
C ASP A 72 8.35 -9.30 -17.36
N SER A 73 7.42 -8.61 -18.02
CA SER A 73 6.96 -8.96 -19.36
C SER A 73 7.52 -8.08 -20.48
N SER A 74 7.93 -6.83 -20.21
CA SER A 74 8.50 -5.95 -21.23
C SER A 74 9.47 -4.87 -20.68
N PRO A 75 10.44 -4.42 -21.50
CA PRO A 75 11.27 -3.24 -21.19
C PRO A 75 10.45 -1.95 -20.99
N GLU A 76 9.30 -1.83 -21.65
CA GLU A 76 8.38 -0.69 -21.55
C GLU A 76 7.76 -0.60 -20.15
N ASP A 77 7.30 -1.73 -19.61
CA ASP A 77 6.73 -1.79 -18.25
C ASP A 77 7.79 -1.42 -17.20
N ALA A 78 9.03 -1.89 -17.37
CA ALA A 78 10.14 -1.50 -16.52
C ALA A 78 10.44 0.01 -16.58
N LYS A 79 10.28 0.67 -17.73
CA LYS A 79 10.43 2.13 -17.86
C LYS A 79 9.32 2.89 -17.15
N ILE A 80 8.07 2.40 -17.21
CA ILE A 80 6.94 3.01 -16.52
C ILE A 80 7.21 3.02 -15.01
N ILE A 81 7.56 1.86 -14.44
CA ILE A 81 7.85 1.72 -13.01
C ILE A 81 9.00 2.63 -12.58
N ARG A 82 10.08 2.70 -13.37
CA ARG A 82 11.21 3.61 -13.10
C ARG A 82 10.79 5.08 -13.13
N THR A 83 9.88 5.45 -14.04
CA THR A 83 9.37 6.82 -14.13
C THR A 83 8.52 7.17 -12.91
N GLU A 84 7.68 6.25 -12.46
CA GLU A 84 6.86 6.40 -11.24
C GLU A 84 7.73 6.48 -9.98
N GLU A 85 8.74 5.61 -9.86
CA GLU A 85 9.70 5.64 -8.76
C GLU A 85 10.51 6.95 -8.74
N GLN A 86 11.01 7.38 -9.90
CA GLN A 86 11.75 8.63 -10.03
C GLN A 86 10.87 9.84 -9.69
N PHE A 87 9.61 9.85 -10.11
CA PHE A 87 8.66 10.89 -9.72
C PHE A 87 8.51 11.00 -8.19
N CYS A 88 8.34 9.88 -7.49
CA CYS A 88 8.27 9.88 -6.03
C CYS A 88 9.57 10.40 -5.41
N LYS A 89 10.72 9.96 -5.92
CA LYS A 89 12.04 10.41 -5.46
C LYS A 89 12.23 11.92 -5.63
N ASP A 90 11.89 12.47 -6.79
CA ASP A 90 12.03 13.90 -7.09
C ASP A 90 11.16 14.77 -6.18
N LYS A 91 10.04 14.22 -5.69
CA LYS A 91 9.13 14.89 -4.75
C LYS A 91 9.45 14.64 -3.29
N GLY A 92 10.40 13.75 -2.97
CA GLY A 92 10.65 13.30 -1.60
C GLY A 92 9.50 12.46 -1.02
N TYR A 93 8.73 11.78 -1.87
CA TYR A 93 7.66 10.87 -1.49
C TYR A 93 8.17 9.44 -1.45
N ASP A 94 7.55 8.59 -0.62
CA ASP A 94 7.82 7.16 -0.64
C ASP A 94 7.06 6.45 -1.74
N PHE A 95 7.74 5.49 -2.37
CA PHE A 95 7.21 4.64 -3.42
C PHE A 95 6.91 3.24 -2.87
N VAL A 96 5.65 2.83 -2.93
CA VAL A 96 5.20 1.47 -2.64
C VAL A 96 4.75 0.79 -3.93
N TRP A 97 5.20 -0.44 -4.13
CA TRP A 97 4.82 -1.28 -5.25
C TRP A 97 4.10 -2.55 -4.81
N PHE A 98 3.14 -3.00 -5.61
CA PHE A 98 2.52 -4.32 -5.55
C PHE A 98 2.87 -5.07 -6.83
N CYS A 99 3.56 -6.20 -6.72
CA CYS A 99 3.91 -7.01 -7.89
C CYS A 99 2.66 -7.61 -8.52
N HIS A 100 2.45 -7.28 -9.80
CA HIS A 100 1.20 -7.46 -10.53
C HIS A 100 0.10 -6.56 -9.98
N ASP A 101 -0.57 -6.98 -8.90
CA ASP A 101 -1.61 -6.18 -8.25
C ASP A 101 -1.71 -6.47 -6.74
N VAL A 102 -2.48 -5.63 -6.05
CA VAL A 102 -2.73 -5.78 -4.60
C VAL A 102 -3.40 -7.11 -4.26
N GLU A 103 -4.29 -7.64 -5.10
CA GLU A 103 -4.97 -8.91 -4.83
C GLU A 103 -3.98 -10.06 -4.77
N GLU A 104 -3.08 -10.18 -5.75
CA GLU A 104 -2.09 -11.26 -5.80
C GLU A 104 -1.13 -11.19 -4.61
N VAL A 105 -0.76 -9.98 -4.17
CA VAL A 105 0.09 -9.81 -2.99
C VAL A 105 -0.61 -10.27 -1.70
N PHE A 106 -1.88 -9.96 -1.53
CA PHE A 106 -2.62 -10.24 -0.30
C PHE A 106 -3.23 -11.65 -0.27
N LEU A 107 -3.66 -12.16 -1.42
CA LEU A 107 -4.34 -13.46 -1.57
C LEU A 107 -3.38 -14.58 -2.00
N GLY A 108 -2.19 -14.23 -2.48
CA GLY A 108 -1.16 -15.19 -2.92
C GLY A 108 -1.44 -15.83 -4.29
N HIS A 109 -2.47 -15.38 -5.01
CA HIS A 109 -2.83 -15.86 -6.34
C HIS A 109 -3.49 -14.74 -7.15
N SER A 110 -3.38 -14.83 -8.48
CA SER A 110 -4.02 -13.89 -9.40
C SER A 110 -5.55 -14.01 -9.34
N VAL A 111 -6.24 -12.88 -9.44
CA VAL A 111 -7.71 -12.81 -9.46
C VAL A 111 -8.17 -12.10 -10.72
N GLU A 112 -9.09 -12.72 -11.45
CA GLU A 112 -9.71 -12.13 -12.64
C GLU A 112 -10.42 -10.81 -12.30
N ASN A 113 -10.36 -9.83 -13.20
CA ASN A 113 -10.91 -8.49 -12.95
C ASN A 113 -12.40 -8.49 -12.57
N SER A 114 -13.19 -9.39 -13.16
CA SER A 114 -14.60 -9.58 -12.84
C SER A 114 -14.84 -10.12 -11.42
N GLU A 115 -13.86 -10.81 -10.84
CA GLU A 115 -13.94 -11.49 -9.55
C GLU A 115 -13.32 -10.68 -8.41
N LYS A 116 -12.50 -9.65 -8.71
CA LYS A 116 -11.79 -8.85 -7.70
C LYS A 116 -12.69 -8.30 -6.60
N THR A 117 -13.90 -7.87 -6.95
CA THR A 117 -14.87 -7.35 -5.97
C THR A 117 -15.32 -8.44 -4.98
N ASP A 118 -15.58 -9.65 -5.47
CA ASP A 118 -16.05 -10.74 -4.62
C ASP A 118 -14.90 -11.40 -3.85
N ALA A 119 -13.71 -11.48 -4.43
CA ALA A 119 -12.49 -11.86 -3.73
C ALA A 119 -12.22 -10.94 -2.54
N ALA A 120 -12.32 -9.62 -2.74
CA ALA A 120 -12.19 -8.64 -1.66
C ALA A 120 -13.24 -8.85 -0.56
N LYS A 121 -14.53 -9.03 -0.91
CA LYS A 121 -15.59 -9.31 0.09
C LYS A 121 -15.27 -10.56 0.92
N LYS A 122 -14.88 -11.66 0.25
CA LYS A 122 -14.50 -12.92 0.92
C LYS A 122 -13.29 -12.73 1.84
N TYR A 123 -12.29 -11.99 1.39
CA TYR A 123 -11.11 -11.68 2.19
C TYR A 123 -11.46 -10.88 3.45
N PHE A 124 -12.26 -9.82 3.32
CA PHE A 124 -12.62 -8.97 4.47
C PHE A 124 -13.65 -9.60 5.41
N ALA A 125 -14.51 -10.49 4.93
CA ALA A 125 -15.45 -11.25 5.77
C ALA A 125 -14.73 -12.25 6.70
N ASN A 126 -13.62 -12.85 6.25
CA ASN A 126 -12.89 -13.88 7.00
C ASN A 126 -11.78 -13.29 7.89
N SER A 127 -12.11 -12.31 8.73
CA SER A 127 -11.14 -11.54 9.53
C SER A 127 -10.20 -12.39 10.41
N LYS A 128 -10.69 -13.52 10.93
CA LYS A 128 -9.92 -14.42 11.80
C LYS A 128 -8.79 -15.18 11.09
N ASN A 129 -8.87 -15.34 9.76
CA ASN A 129 -7.93 -16.13 8.96
C ASN A 129 -7.14 -15.29 7.94
N ARG A 130 -7.19 -13.94 8.04
CA ARG A 130 -6.42 -13.04 7.17
C ARG A 130 -4.94 -13.11 7.52
N LYS A 131 -4.27 -14.16 7.06
CA LYS A 131 -2.82 -14.34 7.22
C LYS A 131 -2.12 -13.90 5.95
N VAL A 132 -2.08 -12.59 5.70
CA VAL A 132 -1.13 -12.05 4.72
C VAL A 132 0.27 -12.37 5.25
N LYS A 133 1.11 -12.97 4.41
CA LYS A 133 2.49 -13.27 4.79
C LYS A 133 3.23 -11.94 4.88
N ALA A 134 3.42 -11.41 6.08
CA ALA A 134 4.11 -10.13 6.30
C ALA A 134 5.47 -10.07 5.59
N ASP A 135 6.17 -11.20 5.47
CA ASP A 135 7.43 -11.32 4.73
C ASP A 135 7.29 -10.98 3.24
N ASN A 136 6.14 -11.27 2.61
CA ASN A 136 5.85 -10.87 1.24
C ASN A 136 5.72 -9.35 1.11
N LEU A 137 5.30 -8.64 2.17
CA LEU A 137 5.15 -7.18 2.21
C LEU A 137 6.43 -6.45 2.65
N LYS A 138 7.47 -7.19 3.04
CA LYS A 138 8.78 -6.67 3.45
C LYS A 138 9.83 -6.76 2.33
N ALA A 139 9.40 -7.04 1.11
CA ALA A 139 10.32 -7.29 0.02
C ALA A 139 11.13 -6.03 -0.34
N LYS A 140 12.40 -6.25 -0.69
CA LYS A 140 13.33 -5.19 -1.15
C LYS A 140 13.53 -5.20 -2.66
N VAL A 141 13.09 -6.28 -3.31
CA VAL A 141 13.21 -6.51 -4.74
C VAL A 141 11.88 -7.05 -5.25
N TYR A 142 11.54 -6.72 -6.49
CA TYR A 142 10.34 -7.23 -7.15
C TYR A 142 10.30 -8.75 -7.18
N GLY A 143 9.10 -9.31 -7.10
CA GLY A 143 8.86 -10.75 -7.18
C GLY A 143 7.36 -11.04 -7.07
N LYS A 144 6.92 -12.13 -7.70
CA LYS A 144 5.51 -12.55 -7.70
C LYS A 144 4.91 -12.55 -6.28
N GLY A 145 3.77 -11.89 -6.11
CA GLY A 145 3.05 -11.79 -4.84
C GLY A 145 3.79 -11.04 -3.73
N LYS A 146 4.73 -10.15 -4.08
CA LYS A 146 5.49 -9.33 -3.13
C LYS A 146 5.14 -7.85 -3.22
N SER A 147 5.47 -7.13 -2.14
CA SER A 147 5.40 -5.69 -2.01
C SER A 147 6.47 -5.20 -1.03
N ASN A 148 6.85 -3.93 -1.10
CA ASN A 148 7.65 -3.25 -0.09
C ASN A 148 6.80 -2.48 0.94
N LEU A 149 5.48 -2.66 0.97
CA LEU A 149 4.54 -1.90 1.80
C LEU A 149 4.97 -1.82 3.28
N ILE A 150 5.26 -2.95 3.93
CA ILE A 150 5.68 -2.95 5.34
C ILE A 150 7.05 -2.31 5.50
N SER A 151 7.99 -2.55 4.58
CA SER A 151 9.33 -1.91 4.62
C SER A 151 9.26 -0.38 4.59
N VAL A 152 8.29 0.19 3.87
CA VAL A 152 8.06 1.63 3.83
C VAL A 152 7.34 2.11 5.10
N LEU A 153 6.28 1.42 5.51
CA LEU A 153 5.51 1.79 6.70
C LEU A 153 6.33 1.69 8.00
N ASP A 154 7.27 0.75 8.09
CA ASP A 154 8.16 0.57 9.25
C ASP A 154 8.98 1.83 9.54
N LYS A 155 9.28 2.67 8.54
CA LYS A 155 9.97 3.97 8.73
C LYS A 155 9.19 4.92 9.64
N TYR A 156 7.86 4.78 9.68
CA TYR A 156 6.94 5.68 10.37
C TYR A 156 6.31 5.05 11.61
N PHE A 157 6.11 3.74 11.57
CA PHE A 157 5.35 3.01 12.59
C PHE A 157 6.17 1.94 13.33
N GLY A 158 7.30 1.49 12.78
CA GLY A 158 8.06 0.32 13.29
C GLY A 158 8.80 0.52 14.63
N GLY A 159 8.79 1.74 15.18
CA GLY A 159 9.48 2.09 16.43
C GLY A 159 8.60 2.20 17.69
N LYS A 160 7.29 2.01 17.59
CA LYS A 160 6.38 2.03 18.75
C LYS A 160 5.79 0.64 18.94
N GLU A 161 6.29 -0.06 19.97
CA GLU A 161 5.81 -1.34 20.53
C GLU A 161 5.09 -2.25 19.53
N LYS A 162 5.83 -3.21 18.97
CA LYS A 162 5.24 -4.29 18.17
C LYS A 162 4.17 -4.95 19.03
N ALA A 163 2.90 -4.77 18.68
CA ALA A 163 1.88 -5.66 19.17
C ALA A 163 2.27 -7.05 18.65
N ASP A 164 2.67 -7.94 19.56
CA ASP A 164 2.82 -9.35 19.25
C ASP A 164 1.48 -9.81 18.68
N ILE A 165 1.42 -9.97 17.35
CA ILE A 165 0.34 -10.69 16.71
C ILE A 165 0.58 -12.14 17.12
N GLY A 166 -0.01 -12.49 18.25
CA GLY A 166 0.02 -13.82 18.83
C GLY A 166 -0.24 -14.84 17.73
N CYS A 167 0.77 -15.67 17.48
CA CYS A 167 0.51 -17.03 17.09
C CYS A 167 -0.38 -17.57 18.22
N CYS A 168 -1.68 -17.75 17.97
CA CYS A 168 -2.50 -18.58 18.85
C CYS A 168 -1.76 -19.92 18.94
N LYS A 169 -1.10 -20.15 20.07
CA LYS A 169 -0.75 -21.49 20.48
C LYS A 169 -2.08 -22.13 20.81
N GLU A 170 -2.43 -23.16 20.06
CA GLU A 170 -3.46 -24.10 20.46
C GLU A 170 -2.98 -24.74 21.77
N GLU A 171 -3.74 -24.54 22.83
CA GLU A 171 -3.73 -25.40 24.02
C GLU A 171 -4.84 -26.44 23.88
#